data_AF-A0A4X2LTG5-F1
#
_entry.id   AF-A0A4X2LTG5-F1
#
_cell.length_a   1.000
_cell.length_b   1.000
_cell.length_c   1.000
_cell.angle_alpha   90.00
_cell.angle_beta   90.00
_cell.angle_gamma   90.00
#
_symmetry.space_group_name_H-M   'P 1'
#
loop_
_entity.id
_entity.type
_entity.pdbx_description
1 polymer ?
#
loop_
_entity_poly.entity_id
_entity_poly.type
_entity_poly.pdbx_seq_one_letter_code
_entity_poly.pdbx_strand_id
1 'polypeptide(L)'
;QYLSGNHKSEVAVILKNENHRVCFSNTVEPGSIIFSLSGVAFLLLDAQDCFMTTEETLLAQIEKFMRIHLNSFLALSAALHGPCEWKLISRIQQRFLGDNLHIIPFHNPLDTVKLMTTIAKSICKPYIDNICYRMNIAKGQIIQQSPVWKTLRKIQLDCDSINM
;
A
#
# COMPACT_ATOMS: atom_id res chain seq x y z
N GLN A 1 -0.30 13.70 -0.84
CA GLN A 1 0.41 12.90 0.17
C GLN A 1 0.67 13.81 1.37
N TYR A 2 0.46 13.34 2.60
CA TYR A 2 0.82 14.09 3.80
C TYR A 2 2.07 13.47 4.42
N LEU A 3 3.02 14.28 4.86
CA LEU A 3 4.24 13.87 5.56
C LEU A 3 4.27 14.54 6.93
N SER A 4 4.72 13.83 7.96
CA SER A 4 5.00 14.43 9.25
C SER A 4 6.23 15.34 9.19
N GLY A 5 6.10 16.52 9.80
CA GLY A 5 7.13 17.55 9.84
C GLY A 5 8.32 17.15 10.72
N ASN A 6 9.32 16.50 10.13
CA ASN A 6 10.70 16.67 10.55
C ASN A 6 11.56 16.90 9.29
N HIS A 7 12.20 18.06 9.23
CA HIS A 7 12.90 18.55 8.04
C HIS A 7 14.04 17.59 7.65
N LYS A 8 14.00 17.07 6.41
CA LYS A 8 15.00 16.22 5.71
C LYS A 8 14.80 14.70 5.77
N SER A 9 13.59 14.19 5.56
CA SER A 9 13.47 12.81 5.08
C SER A 9 13.89 12.73 3.60
N GLU A 10 14.89 11.93 3.27
CA GLU A 10 15.34 11.68 1.90
C GLU A 10 14.20 11.19 0.99
N VAL A 11 13.31 10.37 1.56
CA VAL A 11 12.06 9.90 0.93
C VAL A 11 11.17 11.08 0.50
N ALA A 12 11.09 12.14 1.30
CA ALA A 12 10.30 13.34 0.98
C ALA A 12 10.88 14.12 -0.21
N VAL A 13 12.21 14.17 -0.33
CA VAL A 13 12.90 14.81 -1.45
C VAL A 13 12.67 14.03 -2.73
N ILE A 14 12.81 12.71 -2.67
CA ILE A 14 12.58 11.81 -3.82
C ILE A 14 11.13 11.90 -4.29
N LEU A 15 10.14 11.88 -3.38
CA LEU A 15 8.73 12.05 -3.73
C LEU A 15 8.46 13.38 -4.46
N LYS A 16 9.08 14.49 -4.01
CA LYS A 16 8.97 15.78 -4.70
C LYS A 16 9.59 15.72 -6.10
N ASN A 17 10.75 15.09 -6.24
CA ASN A 17 11.45 14.95 -7.53
C ASN A 17 10.68 14.06 -8.52
N GLU A 18 9.93 13.07 -8.03
CA GLU A 18 9.03 12.24 -8.84
C GLU A 18 7.65 12.90 -9.13
N ASN A 19 7.55 14.24 -9.00
CA ASN A 19 6.35 15.04 -9.23
C ASN A 19 5.13 14.66 -8.36
N HIS A 20 5.35 14.06 -7.19
CA HIS A 20 4.26 13.83 -6.24
C HIS A 20 3.96 15.09 -5.41
N ARG A 21 2.66 15.40 -5.22
CA ARG A 21 2.23 16.51 -4.36
C ARG A 21 2.38 16.12 -2.89
N VAL A 22 3.40 16.70 -2.26
CA VAL A 22 3.77 16.52 -0.85
C VAL A 22 3.24 17.68 -0.01
N CYS A 23 2.44 17.37 1.01
CA CYS A 23 1.97 18.29 2.04
C CYS A 23 2.63 17.92 3.37
N PHE A 24 3.03 18.89 4.17
CA PHE A 24 3.58 18.64 5.51
C PHE A 24 2.52 18.94 6.58
N SER A 25 2.45 18.11 7.62
CA SER A 25 1.56 18.34 8.76
C SER A 25 2.27 18.06 10.07
N ASN A 26 1.98 18.88 11.09
CA ASN A 26 2.48 18.71 12.46
C ASN A 26 1.51 17.89 13.33
N THR A 27 0.35 17.49 12.78
CA THR A 27 -0.68 16.73 13.51
C THR A 27 -0.55 15.22 13.39
N VAL A 28 0.37 14.74 12.55
CA VAL A 28 0.60 13.32 12.26
C VAL A 28 1.87 12.84 12.93
N GLU A 29 1.92 11.56 13.31
CA GLU A 29 3.07 10.97 14.01
C GLU A 29 4.40 11.26 13.30
N PRO A 30 5.46 11.65 14.01
CA PRO A 30 6.79 11.85 13.41
C PRO A 30 7.22 10.64 12.57
N GLY A 31 7.74 10.91 11.37
CA GLY A 31 8.14 9.86 10.41
C GLY A 31 6.99 9.26 9.60
N SER A 32 5.74 9.69 9.79
CA SER A 32 4.60 9.16 9.03
C SER A 32 4.42 9.80 7.64
N ILE A 33 3.98 8.98 6.69
CA ILE A 33 3.65 9.33 5.29
C ILE A 33 2.28 8.77 4.95
N ILE A 34 1.33 9.62 4.55
CA ILE A 34 -0.04 9.24 4.26
C ILE A 34 -0.38 9.51 2.79
N PHE A 35 -0.86 8.49 2.10
CA PHE A 35 -1.38 8.57 0.74
C PHE A 35 -2.90 8.74 0.77
N SER A 36 -3.34 10.00 0.83
CA SER A 36 -4.74 10.41 1.02
C SER A 36 -5.75 9.74 0.08
N LEU A 37 -5.38 9.54 -1.19
CA LEU A 37 -6.26 8.91 -2.19
C LEU A 37 -6.48 7.41 -1.95
N SER A 38 -5.53 6.75 -1.28
CA SER A 38 -5.57 5.31 -0.99
C SER A 38 -5.90 4.98 0.47
N GLY A 39 -5.84 5.98 1.36
CA GLY A 39 -5.94 5.78 2.81
C GLY A 39 -4.77 5.02 3.44
N VAL A 40 -3.75 4.65 2.65
CA VAL A 40 -2.55 3.95 3.13
C VAL A 40 -1.63 4.92 3.87
N ALA A 41 -1.11 4.48 5.01
CA ALA A 41 -0.13 5.21 5.78
C ALA A 41 1.13 4.37 6.02
N PHE A 42 2.29 5.03 6.00
CA PHE A 42 3.58 4.44 6.29
C PHE A 42 4.19 5.15 7.48
N LEU A 43 4.84 4.41 8.39
CA LEU A 43 5.70 4.95 9.43
C LEU A 43 7.14 4.60 9.07
N LEU A 44 7.98 5.61 8.80
CA LEU A 44 9.39 5.44 8.52
C LEU A 44 10.17 5.43 9.84
N LEU A 45 10.88 4.34 10.10
CA LEU A 45 11.79 4.22 11.23
C LEU A 45 13.18 3.83 10.73
N ASP A 46 14.21 4.30 11.43
CA ASP A 46 15.58 3.82 11.25
C ASP A 46 15.92 2.77 12.30
N ALA A 47 16.52 1.65 11.88
CA ALA A 47 16.88 0.58 12.80
C ALA A 47 17.87 1.04 13.87
N GLN A 48 18.81 1.93 13.54
CA GLN A 48 19.75 2.49 14.52
C GLN A 48 19.01 3.33 15.57
N ASP A 49 18.11 4.20 15.13
CA ASP A 49 17.29 5.00 16.05
C ASP A 49 16.41 4.11 16.94
N CYS A 50 15.91 3.00 16.41
CA CYS A 50 15.16 2.00 17.15
C CYS A 50 16.00 1.28 18.21
N PHE A 51 17.30 1.05 17.96
CA PHE A 51 18.20 0.48 18.97
C PHE A 51 18.55 1.48 20.09
N MET A 52 18.56 2.77 19.77
CA MET A 52 18.85 3.84 20.74
C MET A 52 17.62 4.28 21.55
N THR A 53 16.42 3.94 21.09
CA THR A 53 15.16 4.25 21.76
C THR A 53 14.76 3.12 22.71
N THR A 54 14.10 3.46 23.82
CA THR A 54 13.52 2.44 24.71
C THR A 54 12.42 1.68 23.98
N GLU A 55 12.36 0.37 24.21
CA GLU A 55 11.38 -0.51 23.55
C GLU A 55 9.94 -0.08 23.80
N GLU A 56 9.63 0.34 25.02
CA GLU A 56 8.28 0.80 25.39
C GLU A 56 7.86 2.04 24.60
N THR A 57 8.76 3.00 24.38
CA THR A 57 8.48 4.21 23.61
C THR A 57 8.29 3.89 22.13
N LEU A 58 9.14 3.01 21.58
CA LEU A 58 9.03 2.54 20.20
C LEU A 58 7.68 1.83 19.97
N LEU A 59 7.32 0.90 20.84
CA LEU A 59 6.07 0.15 20.74
C LEU A 59 4.84 1.05 20.90
N ALA A 60 4.87 2.00 21.85
CA ALA A 60 3.78 2.96 22.03
C ALA A 60 3.59 3.86 20.81
N GLN A 61 4.68 4.26 20.14
CA GLN A 61 4.61 5.03 18.90
C GLN A 61 3.96 4.20 17.77
N ILE A 62 4.38 2.94 17.60
CA ILE A 62 3.83 2.04 16.59
C ILE A 62 2.34 1.76 16.85
N GLU A 63 1.97 1.47 18.09
CA GLU A 63 0.58 1.22 18.49
C GLU A 63 -0.32 2.44 18.25
N LYS A 64 0.16 3.64 18.62
CA LYS A 64 -0.55 4.89 18.36
C LYS A 64 -0.78 5.11 16.87
N PHE A 65 0.24 4.86 16.05
CA PHE A 65 0.14 4.97 14.59
C PHE A 65 -0.87 3.98 14.00
N MET A 66 -0.82 2.71 14.41
CA MET A 66 -1.74 1.67 13.94
C MET A 66 -3.20 1.96 14.29
N ARG A 67 -3.45 2.50 15.48
CA ARG A 67 -4.81 2.85 15.91
C ARG A 67 -5.42 3.97 15.07
N ILE A 68 -4.61 4.88 14.54
CA ILE A 68 -5.07 5.98 13.68
C ILE A 68 -5.27 5.50 12.23
N HIS A 69 -4.45 4.54 11.78
CA HIS A 69 -4.39 4.13 10.38
C HIS A 69 -4.66 2.63 10.18
N LEU A 70 -5.84 2.30 9.63
CA LEU A 70 -6.27 0.93 9.33
C LEU A 70 -5.38 0.22 8.30
N ASN A 71 -4.90 0.95 7.28
CA ASN A 71 -3.99 0.43 6.26
C ASN A 71 -2.57 0.95 6.55
N SER A 72 -1.97 0.44 7.63
CA SER A 72 -0.66 0.88 8.12
C SER A 72 0.46 -0.07 7.70
N PHE A 73 1.57 0.53 7.29
CA PHE A 73 2.81 -0.14 6.96
C PHE A 73 3.95 0.47 7.77
N LEU A 74 4.78 -0.36 8.39
CA LEU A 74 6.01 0.06 9.03
C LEU A 74 7.15 -0.12 8.03
N ALA A 75 7.74 0.98 7.57
CA ALA A 75 8.90 0.95 6.71
C ALA A 75 10.15 1.13 7.58
N LEU A 76 10.96 0.07 7.70
CA LEU A 76 12.16 0.04 8.55
C LEU A 76 13.41 0.12 7.67
N SER A 77 14.17 1.20 7.82
CA SER A 77 15.50 1.35 7.23
C SER A 77 16.47 0.40 7.94
N ALA A 78 17.05 -0.53 7.19
CA ALA A 78 18.01 -1.52 7.65
C ALA A 78 19.19 -1.52 6.68
N ALA A 79 20.33 -0.99 7.11
CA ALA A 79 21.47 -0.72 6.23
C ALA A 79 22.21 -2.01 5.81
N LEU A 80 22.19 -3.06 6.64
CA LEU A 80 22.99 -4.28 6.45
C LEU A 80 22.17 -5.57 6.45
N HIS A 81 20.85 -5.50 6.70
CA HIS A 81 19.97 -6.63 7.00
C HIS A 81 20.62 -7.66 7.95
N GLY A 82 21.31 -7.15 8.98
CA GLY A 82 22.08 -7.95 9.91
C GLY A 82 21.19 -8.72 10.91
N PRO A 83 21.77 -9.69 11.65
CA PRO A 83 21.03 -10.47 12.66
C PRO A 83 20.32 -9.59 13.70
N CYS A 84 20.91 -8.44 14.05
CA CYS A 84 20.30 -7.49 14.99
C CYS A 84 19.01 -6.85 14.43
N GLU A 85 19.02 -6.46 13.16
CA GLU A 85 17.87 -5.84 12.48
C GLU A 85 16.74 -6.87 12.29
N TRP A 86 17.09 -8.11 11.92
CA TRP A 86 16.11 -9.20 11.87
C TRP A 86 15.53 -9.54 13.24
N LYS A 87 16.34 -9.50 14.30
CA LYS A 87 15.86 -9.69 15.67
C LYS A 87 14.91 -8.57 16.07
N LEU A 88 15.18 -7.32 15.69
CA LEU A 88 14.27 -6.18 15.91
C LEU A 88 12.94 -6.39 15.18
N ILE A 89 12.99 -6.70 13.87
CA ILE A 89 11.80 -6.97 13.05
C ILE A 89 10.98 -8.11 13.67
N SER A 90 11.63 -9.22 14.01
CA SER A 90 10.96 -10.37 14.63
C SER A 90 10.30 -10.02 15.95
N ARG A 91 10.92 -9.18 16.78
CA ARG A 91 10.35 -8.74 18.06
C ARG A 91 9.11 -7.87 17.85
N ILE A 92 9.18 -6.90 16.93
CA ILE A 92 8.05 -6.05 16.58
C ILE A 92 6.92 -6.92 16.01
N GLN A 93 7.23 -7.80 15.06
CA GLN A 93 6.24 -8.73 14.51
C GLN A 93 5.58 -9.58 15.60
N GLN A 94 6.38 -10.18 16.49
CA GLN A 94 5.85 -10.99 17.60
C GLN A 94 4.95 -10.20 18.53
N ARG A 95 5.27 -8.92 18.78
CA ARG A 95 4.46 -8.05 19.64
C ARG A 95 3.10 -7.71 19.02
N PHE A 96 3.07 -7.49 17.71
CA PHE A 96 1.87 -7.14 16.94
C PHE A 96 1.32 -8.33 16.14
N LEU A 97 1.57 -9.56 16.60
CA LEU A 97 1.06 -10.78 15.98
C LEU A 97 -0.48 -10.78 16.04
N GLY A 98 -1.12 -10.81 14.88
CA GLY A 98 -2.58 -10.78 14.77
C GLY A 98 -3.16 -9.38 14.56
N ASP A 99 -2.35 -8.33 14.71
CA ASP A 99 -2.72 -6.99 14.29
C ASP A 99 -2.42 -6.75 12.81
N ASN A 100 -3.05 -5.76 12.19
CA ASN A 100 -2.85 -5.39 10.78
C ASN A 100 -1.52 -4.63 10.52
N LEU A 101 -0.42 -4.99 11.19
CA LEU A 101 0.88 -4.37 10.98
C LEU A 101 1.68 -5.08 9.89
N HIS A 102 2.00 -4.36 8.83
CA HIS A 102 2.85 -4.85 7.74
C HIS A 102 4.23 -4.21 7.82
N ILE A 103 5.28 -5.01 8.09
CA ILE A 103 6.66 -4.50 8.15
C ILE A 103 7.33 -4.67 6.79
N ILE A 104 7.95 -3.58 6.31
CA ILE A 104 8.70 -3.49 5.06
C ILE A 104 10.13 -3.09 5.40
N PRO A 105 11.09 -4.02 5.41
CA PRO A 105 12.50 -3.66 5.51
C PRO A 105 12.97 -3.00 4.20
N PHE A 106 13.77 -1.95 4.29
CA PHE A 106 14.35 -1.30 3.13
C PHE A 106 15.77 -0.81 3.39
N HIS A 107 16.57 -0.71 2.33
CA HIS A 107 17.95 -0.19 2.39
C HIS A 107 18.15 1.00 1.45
N ASN A 108 17.34 1.11 0.38
CA ASN A 108 17.42 2.17 -0.61
C ASN A 108 16.14 3.04 -0.56
N PRO A 109 16.23 4.33 -0.21
CA PRO A 109 15.06 5.21 -0.14
C PRO A 109 14.36 5.39 -1.48
N LEU A 110 15.06 5.27 -2.62
CA LEU A 110 14.45 5.33 -3.95
C LEU A 110 13.52 4.13 -4.20
N ASP A 111 13.98 2.93 -3.86
CA ASP A 111 13.17 1.72 -4.03
C ASP A 111 12.01 1.69 -3.03
N THR A 112 12.21 2.23 -1.83
CA THR A 112 11.14 2.46 -0.84
C THR A 112 10.05 3.36 -1.39
N VAL A 113 10.41 4.49 -2.01
CA VAL A 113 9.42 5.42 -2.61
C VAL A 113 8.60 4.72 -3.69
N LYS A 114 9.27 3.97 -4.58
CA LYS A 114 8.60 3.18 -5.62
C LYS A 114 7.67 2.12 -5.02
N LEU A 115 8.12 1.42 -4.00
CA LEU A 115 7.31 0.42 -3.30
C LEU A 115 6.08 1.04 -2.62
N MET A 116 6.29 2.11 -1.84
CA MET A 116 5.22 2.85 -1.17
C MET A 116 4.18 3.36 -2.16
N THR A 117 4.64 3.93 -3.28
CA THR A 117 3.77 4.42 -4.36
C THR A 117 3.04 3.29 -5.05
N THR A 118 3.67 2.13 -5.24
CA THR A 118 3.05 0.94 -5.85
C THR A 118 1.94 0.39 -4.97
N ILE A 119 2.20 0.23 -3.66
CA ILE A 119 1.20 -0.19 -2.66
C ILE A 119 0.04 0.81 -2.59
N ALA A 120 0.35 2.10 -2.50
CA ALA A 120 -0.68 3.13 -2.47
C ALA A 120 -1.55 3.12 -3.74
N LYS A 121 -0.94 2.95 -4.93
CA LYS A 121 -1.67 2.85 -6.19
C LYS A 121 -2.53 1.58 -6.27
N SER A 122 -2.00 0.43 -5.84
CA SER A 122 -2.73 -0.84 -5.91
C SER A 122 -3.93 -0.88 -4.94
N ILE A 123 -3.87 -0.17 -3.81
CA ILE A 123 -4.95 -0.10 -2.82
C ILE A 123 -5.93 1.06 -3.12
N CYS A 124 -5.57 1.98 -4.02
CA CYS A 124 -6.41 3.13 -4.38
C CYS A 124 -7.72 2.68 -5.05
N LYS A 125 -8.87 2.99 -4.44
CA LYS A 125 -10.20 2.60 -4.92
C LYS A 125 -10.48 3.04 -6.38
N PRO A 126 -10.22 4.30 -6.79
CA PRO A 126 -10.33 4.71 -8.20
C PRO A 126 -9.50 3.87 -9.19
N TYR A 127 -8.33 3.37 -8.75
CA TYR A 127 -7.46 2.57 -9.59
C TYR A 127 -8.00 1.14 -9.76
N ILE A 128 -8.45 0.52 -8.67
CA ILE A 128 -9.12 -0.78 -8.69
C ILE A 128 -10.42 -0.72 -9.49
N ASP A 129 -11.24 0.31 -9.29
CA ASP A 129 -12.50 0.49 -10.02
C ASP A 129 -12.26 0.61 -11.53
N ASN A 130 -11.21 1.33 -11.94
CA ASN A 130 -10.81 1.43 -13.35
C ASN A 130 -10.38 0.06 -13.92
N ILE A 131 -9.55 -0.69 -13.19
CA ILE A 131 -9.13 -2.03 -13.61
C ILE A 131 -10.34 -2.95 -13.75
N CYS A 132 -11.20 -3.01 -12.72
CA CYS A 132 -12.42 -3.82 -12.73
C CYS A 132 -13.35 -3.43 -13.88
N TYR A 133 -13.53 -2.14 -14.13
CA TYR A 133 -14.32 -1.65 -15.25
C TYR A 133 -13.76 -2.14 -16.59
N ARG A 134 -12.45 -1.96 -16.84
CA ARG A 134 -11.80 -2.42 -18.07
C ARG A 134 -11.89 -3.94 -18.24
N MET A 135 -11.71 -4.69 -17.15
CA MET A 135 -11.83 -6.15 -17.13
C MET A 135 -13.24 -6.60 -17.50
N ASN A 136 -14.27 -5.93 -16.97
CA ASN A 136 -15.67 -6.21 -17.27
C ASN A 136 -16.02 -5.90 -18.72
N ILE A 137 -15.53 -4.79 -19.28
CA ILE A 137 -15.71 -4.46 -20.71
C ILE A 137 -15.04 -5.52 -21.59
N ALA A 138 -13.79 -5.89 -21.29
CA ALA A 138 -13.07 -6.92 -22.04
C ALA A 138 -13.79 -8.28 -21.99
N LYS A 139 -14.26 -8.69 -20.81
CA LYS A 139 -15.09 -9.90 -20.64
C LYS A 139 -16.35 -9.83 -21.49
N GLY A 140 -17.05 -8.69 -21.50
CA GLY A 140 -18.22 -8.46 -22.34
C GLY A 140 -17.92 -8.60 -23.83
N GLN A 141 -16.81 -8.03 -24.30
CA GLN A 141 -16.37 -8.14 -25.70
C GLN A 141 -16.03 -9.59 -26.08
N ILE A 142 -15.29 -10.31 -25.23
CA ILE A 142 -14.96 -11.73 -25.44
C ILE A 142 -16.26 -12.55 -25.53
N ILE A 143 -17.22 -12.30 -24.65
CA ILE A 143 -18.52 -12.97 -24.65
C ILE A 143 -19.29 -12.65 -25.94
N GLN A 144 -19.40 -11.38 -26.34
CA GLN A 144 -20.15 -10.98 -27.53
C GLN A 144 -19.54 -11.52 -28.83
N GLN A 145 -18.21 -11.57 -28.91
CA GLN A 145 -17.48 -12.04 -30.08
C GLN A 145 -17.32 -13.56 -30.11
N SER A 146 -17.55 -14.25 -28.98
CA SER A 146 -17.41 -15.70 -28.85
C SER A 146 -18.28 -16.46 -29.88
N PRO A 147 -17.70 -17.39 -30.64
CA PRO A 147 -18.45 -18.25 -31.57
C PRO A 147 -19.52 -19.07 -30.84
N VAL A 148 -19.22 -19.56 -29.64
CA VAL A 148 -20.15 -20.33 -28.81
C VAL A 148 -21.39 -19.49 -28.48
N TRP A 149 -21.20 -18.23 -28.09
CA TRP A 149 -22.31 -17.33 -27.80
C TRP A 149 -23.13 -16.94 -29.03
N LYS A 150 -22.53 -16.94 -30.22
CA LYS A 150 -23.25 -16.77 -31.49
C LYS A 150 -24.11 -17.99 -31.81
N THR A 151 -23.57 -19.20 -31.62
CA THR A 151 -24.29 -20.46 -31.82
C THR A 151 -25.45 -20.60 -30.83
N LEU A 152 -25.23 -20.35 -29.54
CA LEU A 152 -26.27 -20.39 -28.51
C LEU A 152 -27.42 -19.42 -28.81
N ARG A 153 -27.11 -18.18 -29.22
CA ARG A 153 -28.14 -17.22 -29.65
C ARG A 153 -28.95 -17.71 -30.84
N LYS A 154 -28.32 -18.34 -31.83
CA LYS A 154 -29.04 -18.93 -32.98
C LYS A 154 -29.99 -20.04 -32.54
N ILE A 155 -29.55 -20.95 -31.68
CA ILE A 155 -30.39 -22.04 -31.15
C ILE A 155 -31.58 -21.48 -30.36
N GLN A 156 -31.36 -20.42 -29.56
CA GLN A 156 -32.42 -19.79 -28.78
C GLN A 156 -33.45 -19.07 -29.68
N LEU A 157 -32.98 -18.37 -30.72
CA LEU A 157 -33.85 -17.75 -31.73
C LEU A 157 -34.62 -18.78 -32.58
N ASP A 158 -34.01 -19.92 -32.90
CA ASP A 158 -34.70 -21.04 -33.58
C ASP A 158 -35.81 -21.62 -32.69
N CYS A 159 -35.57 -21.76 -31.38
CA CYS A 159 -36.56 -22.28 -30.45
C CYS A 159 -37.81 -21.38 -30.32
N ASP A 160 -37.63 -20.07 -30.41
CA ASP A 160 -38.75 -19.11 -30.37
C ASP A 160 -39.57 -19.12 -31.68
N SER A 161 -38.94 -19.46 -32.81
CA SER A 161 -39.59 -19.54 -34.12
C SER A 161 -40.45 -20.80 -34.33
N ILE A 162 -40.30 -21.81 -33.48
CA ILE A 162 -41.06 -23.08 -33.53
C ILE A 162 -42.37 -22.99 -32.72
N ASN A 163 -42.56 -21.94 -31.92
CA ASN A 163 -43.77 -21.72 -31.09
C ASN A 163 -44.81 -20.76 -31.72
N MET A 164 -44.77 -20.52 -33.03
CA MET A 164 -45.78 -19.74 -33.77
C MET A 164 -46.62 -20.61 -34.70
#